data_AF-A0A0G0L120-F1
#
_entry.id   AF-A0A0G0L120-F1
#
_cell.length_a   1.000
_cell.length_b   1.000
_cell.length_c   1.000
_cell.angle_alpha   90.00
_cell.angle_beta   90.00
_cell.angle_gamma   90.00
#
_symmetry.space_group_name_H-M   'P 1'
#
loop_
_entity.id
_entity.type
_entity.pdbx_description
1 polymer ?
#
loop_
_entity_poly.entity_id
_entity_poly.type
_entity_poly.pdbx_seq_one_letter_code
_entity_poly.pdbx_strand_id
1 'polypeptide(L)' 'MKKENNQGLIKLSEACKILNVHPQTLRAWDRKGILKAVRFGERGDRRYKKEDILRLINKK' A
#
# COMPACT_ATOMS: atom_id res chain seq x y z
N MET A 1 23.66 -11.39 7.01
CA MET A 1 22.43 -10.72 7.50
C MET A 1 22.21 -9.43 6.70
N LYS A 2 21.54 -9.51 5.54
CA LYS A 2 21.14 -8.30 4.79
C LYS A 2 19.73 -7.94 5.25
N LYS A 3 19.58 -6.87 6.04
CA LYS A 3 18.30 -6.16 6.11
C LYS A 3 18.14 -5.45 4.77
N GLU A 4 17.49 -6.10 3.82
CA GLU A 4 17.02 -5.43 2.61
C GLU A 4 16.02 -4.37 3.05
N ASN A 5 16.48 -3.12 3.10
CA ASN A 5 15.65 -1.92 3.18
C ASN A 5 14.89 -1.77 1.86
N ASN A 6 13.98 -2.70 1.59
CA ASN A 6 13.19 -2.68 0.37
C ASN A 6 12.01 -1.73 0.60
N GLN A 7 12.29 -0.43 0.51
CA GLN A 7 11.30 0.64 0.44
C GLN A 7 10.54 0.58 -0.90
N GLY A 8 10.00 -0.61 -1.21
CA GLY A 8 9.24 -0.87 -2.42
C GLY A 8 7.87 -0.22 -2.30
N LEU A 9 7.72 0.94 -2.92
CA LEU A 9 6.43 1.52 -3.21
C LEU A 9 5.74 0.65 -4.27
N ILE A 10 4.72 -0.08 -3.86
CA ILE A 10 3.92 -0.92 -4.75
C ILE A 10 2.73 -0.14 -5.30
N LYS A 11 2.27 -0.52 -6.48
CA LYS A 11 1.10 0.11 -7.11
C LYS A 11 -0.19 -0.31 -6.39
N LEU A 12 -1.25 0.49 -6.53
CA LEU A 12 -2.59 0.15 -6.06
C LEU A 12 -3.01 -1.27 -6.47
N SER A 13 -2.77 -1.66 -7.73
CA SER A 13 -3.12 -2.97 -8.25
C SER A 13 -2.37 -4.13 -7.57
N GLU A 14 -1.09 -3.95 -7.25
CA GLU A 14 -0.32 -4.94 -6.50
C GLU A 14 -0.81 -5.04 -5.05
N ALA A 15 -1.05 -3.90 -4.41
CA ALA A 15 -1.63 -3.85 -3.07
C ALA A 15 -2.97 -4.60 -3.01
N CYS A 16 -3.84 -4.43 -4.02
CA CYS A 16 -5.11 -5.17 -4.13
C CYS A 16 -4.89 -6.68 -4.16
N LYS A 17 -3.93 -7.14 -4.97
CA LYS A 17 -3.62 -8.57 -5.12
C LYS A 17 -3.08 -9.17 -3.82
N ILE A 18 -2.20 -8.45 -3.13
CA ILE A 18 -1.60 -8.91 -1.87
C ILE A 18 -2.63 -8.99 -0.75
N LEU A 19 -3.49 -7.97 -0.63
CA LEU A 19 -4.53 -7.91 0.41
C LEU A 19 -5.80 -8.68 0.03
N ASN A 20 -5.89 -9.16 -1.22
CA ASN A 20 -7.07 -9.78 -1.81
C ASN A 20 -8.35 -8.94 -1.63
N VAL A 21 -8.24 -7.64 -1.91
CA VAL A 21 -9.34 -6.67 -1.79
C VAL A 21 -9.58 -5.92 -3.10
N HIS A 22 -10.79 -5.40 -3.26
CA HIS A 22 -11.14 -4.56 -4.40
C HIS A 22 -10.40 -3.20 -4.36
N PRO A 23 -9.98 -2.61 -5.50
CA PRO A 23 -9.33 -1.29 -5.54
C PRO A 23 -10.12 -0.18 -4.84
N GLN A 24 -11.45 -0.27 -4.85
CA GLN A 24 -12.31 0.69 -4.16
C GLN A 24 -12.15 0.64 -2.63
N THR A 25 -11.88 -0.55 -2.08
CA THR A 25 -11.61 -0.74 -0.65
C THR A 25 -10.32 -0.05 -0.26
N LEU A 26 -9.25 -0.19 -1.06
CA LEU A 26 -8.00 0.53 -0.83
C LEU A 26 -8.16 2.05 -0.91
N ARG A 27 -8.97 2.56 -1.85
CA ARG A 27 -9.33 4.00 -1.91
C ARG A 27 -10.15 4.44 -0.69
N ALA A 28 -11.01 3.58 -0.17
CA ALA A 28 -11.75 3.86 1.05
C ALA A 28 -10.82 3.89 2.27
N TRP A 29 -9.83 3.01 2.35
CA TRP A 29 -8.82 3.01 3.41
C TRP A 29 -7.90 4.23 3.36
N ASP A 30 -7.54 4.69 2.17
CA ASP A 30 -6.82 5.96 1.95
C ASP A 30 -7.61 7.14 2.51
N ARG A 31 -8.91 7.23 2.19
CA ARG A 31 -9.82 8.26 2.74
C ARG A 31 -10.00 8.15 4.26
N LYS A 32 -10.03 6.92 4.79
CA LYS A 32 -10.17 6.66 6.23
C LYS A 32 -8.85 6.80 7.01
N GLY A 33 -7.71 6.98 6.34
CA GLY A 33 -6.39 7.02 6.98
C GLY A 33 -5.87 5.68 7.49
N ILE A 34 -6.53 4.56 7.15
CA ILE A 34 -6.13 3.20 7.55
C ILE A 34 -4.87 2.76 6.81
N LEU A 35 -4.80 3.10 5.53
CA LEU A 35 -3.65 2.81 4.68
C LEU A 35 -3.36 4.02 3.80
N LYS A 36 -2.35 4.78 4.16
CA LYS A 36 -2.03 6.05 3.52
C LYS A 36 -1.27 5.81 2.22
N ALA A 37 -1.85 6.22 1.10
CA ALA A 37 -1.12 6.19 -0.16
C ALA A 37 -0.10 7.35 -0.23
N VAL A 38 1.08 7.06 -0.73
CA VAL A 38 2.04 8.05 -1.20
C VAL A 38 1.62 8.48 -2.60
N ARG A 39 1.43 9.78 -2.80
CA ARG A 39 1.19 10.35 -4.14
C ARG A 39 2.52 10.43 -4.87
N PHE A 40 2.61 9.78 -6.02
CA PHE A 40 3.83 9.69 -6.82
C PHE A 40 3.62 10.34 -8.20
N GLY A 41 4.53 11.23 -8.58
CA GLY A 41 4.53 11.96 -9.87
C GLY A 41 3.51 13.10 -9.95
N GLU A 42 3.56 13.85 -11.05
CA GLU A 42 2.69 15.01 -11.32
C GLU A 42 1.20 14.65 -11.36
N ARG A 43 0.86 13.42 -11.78
CA ARG A 43 -0.54 12.93 -11.83
C ARG A 43 -1.08 12.52 -10.45
N GLY A 44 -0.21 12.41 -9.44
CA GLY A 44 -0.60 12.02 -8.09
C GLY A 44 -1.00 10.54 -7.96
N ASP A 45 -0.30 9.65 -8.66
CA ASP A 45 -0.59 8.21 -8.61
C ASP A 45 -0.44 7.67 -7.20
N ARG A 46 -1.39 6.83 -6.78
CA ARG A 46 -1.36 6.20 -5.45
C ARG A 46 -0.39 5.02 -5.44
N ARG A 47 0.65 5.12 -4.63
CA ARG A 47 1.53 4.01 -4.28
C ARG A 47 1.49 3.72 -2.80
N TYR A 48 1.67 2.46 -2.44
CA TYR A 48 1.62 2.00 -1.06
C TYR A 48 2.98 1.47 -0.64
N LYS A 49 3.40 1.75 0.59
CA LYS A 49 4.60 1.12 1.13
C LYS A 49 4.30 -0.35 1.39
N LYS A 50 5.15 -1.24 0.87
CA LYS A 50 5.02 -2.68 1.12
C LYS A 50 5.02 -3.01 2.61
N GLU A 51 5.79 -2.26 3.41
CA GLU A 51 5.82 -2.39 4.87
C GLU A 51 4.45 -2.14 5.52
N ASP A 52 3.71 -1.12 5.09
CA ASP A 52 2.38 -0.80 5.65
C ASP A 52 1.35 -1.88 5.28
N ILE A 53 1.45 -2.43 4.07
CA ILE A 53 0.63 -3.57 3.62
C ILE A 53 0.92 -4.81 4.47
N LEU A 54 2.20 -5.13 4.70
CA LEU A 54 2.62 -6.25 5.54
C LEU A 54 2.18 -6.06 6.99
N ARG A 55 2.26 -4.84 7.52
CA ARG A 55 1.75 -4.50 8.85
C ARG A 55 0.25 -4.73 8.97
N LEU A 56 -0.53 -4.42 7.93
CA LEU A 56 -1.97 -4.69 7.92
C LEU A 56 -2.28 -6.19 7.97
N ILE A 57 -1.52 -7.00 7.25
CA ILE A 57 -1.69 -8.47 7.25
C ILE A 57 -1.28 -9.05 8.61
N ASN A 58 -0.22 -8.54 9.21
CA ASN A 58 0.32 -9.05 10.47
C ASN A 58 -0.42 -8.54 11.71
N LYS A 59 -1.36 -7.60 11.55
CA LYS A 59 -2.22 -7.12 12.64
C LYS A 59 -3.36 -8.12 12.85
N LYS A 60 -3.03 -9.29 13.37
CA LYS A 60 -3.99 -10.33 13.78
C LYS A 60 -4.28 -10.22 15.27
#